data_AF-A0A7R9M813-F1
#
_entry.id   AF-A0A7R9M813-F1
#
_cell.length_a   1.000
_cell.length_b   1.000
_cell.length_c   1.000
_cell.angle_alpha   90.00
_cell.angle_beta   90.00
_cell.angle_gamma   90.00
#
_symmetry.space_group_name_H-M   'P 1'
#
loop_
_entity.id
_entity.type
_entity.pdbx_description
1 polymer ?
#
loop_
_entity_poly.entity_id
_entity_poly.type
_entity_poly.pdbx_seq_one_letter_code
_entity_poly.pdbx_strand_id
1 'polypeptide(L)'
;MKMSSEMHWYYNFITGTYSAVNNAEDIYKGAAPVRCNSTRTNQKIEGLLAVVFPVGTAQQVPETAAQLREYCNLYGKNFPFVLGYFKNCVGQFSKTVAKVILYSLKKQTDSTCKPGKISRQARELMAAGGCANKARDGIQGCNKKLIDSLLGVKSAELKDRIYMTCWYILVHSNAYRICLRDTTEDTPGCTAHTVDWAEKFVLKVMGSSISLVCGEYFEESDKCRKLVDKTPKPDLPKNYVKPKNFILPMLELMETFPDI
;
A
#
# COMPACT_ATOMS: atom_id res chain seq x y z
N MET A 1 -4.05 11.94 35.07
CA MET A 1 -4.87 12.22 33.87
C MET A 1 -4.86 10.99 32.96
N LYS A 2 -5.98 10.26 32.86
CA LYS A 2 -6.14 9.21 31.84
C LYS A 2 -6.45 9.91 30.52
N MET A 3 -5.57 9.80 29.52
CA MET A 3 -5.90 10.18 28.15
C MET A 3 -7.10 9.34 27.71
N SER A 4 -8.24 9.98 27.45
CA SER A 4 -9.36 9.33 26.77
C SER A 4 -8.89 8.94 25.37
N SER A 5 -9.06 7.67 25.00
CA SER A 5 -8.79 7.21 23.64
C SER A 5 -9.75 7.92 22.67
N GLU A 6 -9.24 8.83 21.85
CA GLU A 6 -10.02 9.40 20.75
C GLU A 6 -10.35 8.29 19.75
N MET A 7 -11.65 8.11 19.50
CA MET A 7 -12.16 7.11 18.57
C MET A 7 -12.19 7.75 17.19
N HIS A 8 -11.23 7.40 16.34
CA HIS A 8 -11.21 7.86 14.95
C HIS A 8 -12.12 6.96 14.10
N TRP A 9 -13.14 7.56 13.52
CA TRP A 9 -14.01 6.95 12.52
C TRP A 9 -13.48 7.28 11.13
N TYR A 10 -13.44 6.27 10.26
CA TYR A 10 -13.11 6.47 8.85
C TYR A 10 -14.15 5.77 8.00
N TYR A 11 -14.56 6.46 6.94
CA TYR A 11 -15.49 5.95 5.96
C TYR A 11 -14.79 4.97 5.03
N ASN A 12 -15.33 3.77 4.91
CA ASN A 12 -14.89 2.78 3.95
C ASN A 12 -15.78 2.89 2.71
N PHE A 13 -15.27 3.52 1.65
CA PHE A 13 -16.00 3.71 0.39
C PHE A 13 -16.38 2.39 -0.31
N ILE A 14 -15.71 1.28 0.01
CA ILE A 14 -16.00 -0.03 -0.62
C ILE A 14 -17.26 -0.64 0.01
N THR A 15 -17.39 -0.53 1.33
CA THR A 15 -18.51 -1.12 2.07
C THR A 15 -19.61 -0.10 2.35
N GLY A 16 -19.36 1.19 2.11
CA GLY A 16 -20.26 2.27 2.50
C GLY A 16 -20.39 2.42 4.01
N THR A 17 -19.45 1.90 4.80
CA THR A 17 -19.55 1.83 6.27
C THR A 17 -18.47 2.64 6.96
N TYR A 18 -18.81 3.27 8.08
CA TYR A 18 -17.83 3.79 9.03
C TYR A 18 -17.24 2.65 9.85
N SER A 19 -15.91 2.61 9.95
CA SER A 19 -15.20 1.71 10.86
C SER A 19 -14.48 2.54 11.92
N ALA A 20 -14.59 2.13 13.18
CA ALA A 20 -13.78 2.68 14.25
C ALA A 20 -12.47 1.90 14.34
N VAL A 21 -11.31 2.56 14.34
CA VAL A 21 -10.09 1.95 14.90
C VAL A 21 -10.14 2.24 16.40
N ASN A 22 -10.67 1.32 17.18
CA ASN A 22 -10.56 1.38 18.63
C ASN A 22 -9.10 1.07 18.98
N ASN A 23 -8.37 2.08 19.50
CA ASN A 23 -6.95 2.04 19.83
C ASN A 23 -6.03 1.70 18.65
N ALA A 24 -5.90 2.64 17.72
CA ALA A 24 -4.92 2.49 16.65
C ALA A 24 -3.50 2.23 17.20
N GLU A 25 -3.13 2.76 18.38
CA GLU A 25 -1.84 2.48 19.04
C GLU A 25 -1.53 0.99 19.18
N ASP A 26 -2.57 0.16 19.31
CA ASP A 26 -2.42 -1.28 19.47
C ASP A 26 -1.83 -1.96 18.24
N ILE A 27 -1.87 -1.33 17.06
CA ILE A 27 -1.21 -1.88 15.87
C ILE A 27 0.31 -2.01 16.05
N TYR A 28 0.89 -1.16 16.90
CA TYR A 28 2.31 -1.17 17.20
C TYR A 28 2.68 -2.07 18.39
N LYS A 29 1.70 -2.79 18.98
CA LYS A 29 2.02 -3.86 19.94
C LYS A 29 2.81 -4.95 19.23
N GLY A 30 3.98 -5.27 19.78
CA GLY A 30 4.93 -6.20 19.16
C GLY A 30 5.83 -5.57 18.09
N ALA A 31 5.81 -4.25 17.89
CA ALA A 31 6.77 -3.57 17.03
C ALA A 31 8.20 -3.75 17.55
N ALA A 32 9.13 -4.10 16.67
CA ALA A 32 10.55 -4.20 17.02
C ALA A 32 11.16 -2.80 17.20
N PRO A 33 12.17 -2.62 18.07
CA PRO A 33 12.94 -1.38 18.11
C PRO A 33 13.70 -1.22 16.79
N VAL A 34 13.55 -0.06 16.14
CA VAL A 34 14.23 0.25 14.87
C VAL A 34 14.98 1.57 15.03
N ARG A 35 16.26 1.57 14.64
CA ARG A 35 17.07 2.79 14.55
C ARG A 35 16.85 3.46 13.20
N CYS A 36 16.52 4.75 13.23
CA CYS A 36 16.24 5.56 12.05
C CYS A 36 17.51 6.08 11.41
N ASN A 37 17.41 6.56 10.17
CA ASN A 37 18.47 7.27 9.44
C ASN A 37 19.75 6.47 9.17
N SER A 38 19.66 5.14 9.06
CA SER A 38 20.74 4.34 8.47
C SER A 38 20.35 3.90 7.06
N THR A 39 21.27 4.04 6.10
CA THR A 39 21.10 3.53 4.73
C THR A 39 20.66 2.07 4.75
N ARG A 40 21.19 1.28 5.69
CA ARG A 40 20.83 -0.12 5.92
C ARG A 40 19.37 -0.30 6.35
N THR A 41 18.86 0.56 7.24
CA THR A 41 17.45 0.54 7.67
C THR A 41 16.54 0.82 6.48
N ASN A 42 16.85 1.85 5.69
CA ASN A 42 16.03 2.28 4.55
C ASN A 42 16.01 1.21 3.44
N GLN A 43 17.16 0.62 3.12
CA GLN A 43 17.23 -0.50 2.17
C GLN A 43 16.47 -1.74 2.67
N LYS A 44 16.55 -2.02 3.98
CA LYS A 44 15.84 -3.15 4.58
C LYS A 44 14.34 -2.95 4.52
N ILE A 45 13.81 -1.77 4.89
CA ILE A 45 12.36 -1.53 4.86
C ILE A 45 11.80 -1.60 3.44
N GLU A 46 12.50 -1.08 2.43
CA GLU A 46 12.12 -1.23 1.01
C GLU A 46 11.96 -2.70 0.60
N GLY A 47 12.94 -3.54 0.97
CA GLY A 47 12.87 -4.98 0.73
C GLY A 47 11.71 -5.65 1.47
N LEU A 48 11.47 -5.25 2.73
CA LEU A 48 10.40 -5.84 3.55
C LEU A 48 9.00 -5.39 3.13
N LEU A 49 8.83 -4.16 2.64
CA LEU A 49 7.57 -3.70 2.08
C LEU A 49 7.18 -4.51 0.85
N ALA A 50 8.15 -4.87 0.01
CA ALA A 50 7.91 -5.74 -1.14
C ALA A 50 7.58 -7.20 -0.76
N VAL A 51 7.85 -7.61 0.49
CA VAL A 51 7.52 -8.93 1.06
C VAL A 51 6.15 -8.90 1.72
N VAL A 52 5.88 -7.90 2.58
CA VAL A 52 4.64 -7.87 3.38
C VAL A 52 3.43 -7.37 2.59
N PHE A 53 3.63 -6.57 1.54
CA PHE A 53 2.56 -6.20 0.61
C PHE A 53 2.63 -7.14 -0.60
N PRO A 54 1.65 -8.04 -0.80
CA PRO A 54 1.68 -9.03 -1.88
C PRO A 54 1.54 -8.43 -3.29
N VAL A 55 1.28 -7.13 -3.39
CA VAL A 55 1.38 -6.34 -4.63
C VAL A 55 2.82 -5.90 -4.94
N GLY A 56 3.76 -6.23 -4.06
CA GLY A 56 5.19 -5.96 -4.19
C GLY A 56 5.90 -6.93 -5.12
N THR A 57 7.06 -6.49 -5.60
CA THR A 57 7.80 -7.14 -6.69
C THR A 57 8.57 -8.39 -6.28
N ALA A 58 8.68 -8.70 -4.99
CA ALA A 58 9.69 -9.63 -4.48
C ALA A 58 9.16 -11.04 -4.16
N GLN A 59 7.92 -11.18 -3.71
CA GLN A 59 7.43 -12.44 -3.15
C GLN A 59 6.49 -13.18 -4.10
N GLN A 60 6.71 -14.49 -4.22
CA GLN A 60 5.79 -15.38 -4.93
C GLN A 60 4.46 -15.46 -4.15
N VAL A 61 3.35 -15.29 -4.87
CA VAL A 61 2.01 -15.52 -4.31
C VAL A 61 1.85 -17.03 -4.13
N PRO A 62 1.46 -17.53 -2.95
CA PRO A 62 1.41 -18.96 -2.70
C PRO A 62 0.39 -19.64 -3.61
N GLU A 63 0.71 -20.81 -4.14
CA GLU A 63 -0.21 -21.66 -4.93
C GLU A 63 -0.61 -22.93 -4.17
N THR A 64 0.16 -23.28 -3.14
CA THR A 64 -0.02 -24.48 -2.33
C THR A 64 -0.06 -24.16 -0.84
N ALA A 65 -0.61 -25.07 -0.04
CA ALA A 65 -0.62 -24.93 1.42
C ALA A 65 0.79 -24.84 2.03
N ALA A 66 1.80 -25.48 1.41
CA ALA A 66 3.19 -25.38 1.85
C ALA A 66 3.74 -23.97 1.62
N GLN A 67 3.57 -23.42 0.41
CA GLN A 67 3.97 -22.05 0.09
C GLN A 67 3.20 -21.02 0.92
N LEU A 68 1.92 -21.26 1.22
CA LEU A 68 1.14 -20.40 2.10
C LEU A 68 1.72 -20.35 3.52
N ARG A 69 2.13 -21.50 4.08
CA ARG A 69 2.80 -21.53 5.39
C ARG A 69 4.10 -20.73 5.38
N GLU A 70 4.90 -20.86 4.33
CA GLU A 70 6.12 -20.07 4.16
C GLU A 70 5.82 -18.57 4.06
N TYR A 71 4.84 -18.18 3.24
CA TYR A 71 4.36 -16.81 3.13
C TYR A 71 3.97 -16.24 4.50
N CYS A 72 3.19 -16.98 5.27
CA CYS A 72 2.73 -16.57 6.60
C CYS A 72 3.87 -16.48 7.62
N ASN A 73 4.86 -17.39 7.55
CA ASN A 73 6.04 -17.34 8.40
C ASN A 73 6.91 -16.11 8.08
N LEU A 74 7.13 -15.83 6.80
CA LEU A 74 7.87 -14.65 6.36
C LEU A 74 7.17 -13.36 6.80
N TYR A 75 5.85 -13.29 6.65
CA TYR A 75 5.06 -12.17 7.13
C TYR A 75 5.19 -12.00 8.65
N GLY A 76 4.92 -13.04 9.44
CA GLY A 76 4.99 -13.00 10.90
C GLY A 76 6.38 -12.59 11.43
N LYS A 77 7.45 -13.03 10.76
CA LYS A 77 8.84 -12.66 11.10
C LYS A 77 9.16 -11.20 10.79
N ASN A 78 8.68 -10.68 9.66
CA ASN A 78 9.13 -9.38 9.14
C ASN A 78 8.22 -8.21 9.51
N PHE A 79 6.92 -8.45 9.68
CA PHE A 79 5.94 -7.41 9.98
C PHE A 79 6.24 -6.62 11.27
N PRO A 80 6.74 -7.22 12.36
CA PRO A 80 7.19 -6.47 13.55
C PRO A 80 8.24 -5.39 13.26
N PHE A 81 9.17 -5.64 12.32
CA PHE A 81 10.16 -4.65 11.92
C PHE A 81 9.52 -3.51 11.11
N VAL A 82 8.59 -3.83 10.21
CA VAL A 82 7.84 -2.84 9.44
C VAL A 82 7.07 -1.91 10.38
N LEU A 83 6.34 -2.46 11.36
CA LEU A 83 5.67 -1.69 12.41
C LEU A 83 6.64 -0.80 13.19
N GLY A 84 7.79 -1.35 13.58
CA GLY A 84 8.84 -0.62 14.29
C GLY A 84 9.41 0.55 13.49
N TYR A 85 9.59 0.38 12.18
CA TYR A 85 10.05 1.45 11.30
C TYR A 85 9.03 2.59 11.25
N PHE A 86 7.77 2.31 10.95
CA PHE A 86 6.75 3.37 10.85
C PHE A 86 6.47 4.05 12.19
N LYS A 87 6.57 3.32 13.30
CA LYS A 87 6.41 3.90 14.64
C LYS A 87 7.49 4.93 14.95
N ASN A 88 8.75 4.61 14.63
CA ASN A 88 9.91 5.34 15.15
C ASN A 88 10.54 6.30 14.13
N CYS A 89 10.39 6.03 12.83
CA CYS A 89 11.20 6.67 11.78
C CYS A 89 10.39 7.50 10.78
N VAL A 90 9.07 7.51 10.87
CA VAL A 90 8.20 8.28 9.98
C VAL A 90 7.55 9.43 10.76
N GLY A 91 7.41 10.59 10.09
CA GLY A 91 6.79 11.79 10.65
C GLY A 91 5.35 11.56 11.11
N GLN A 92 4.82 12.46 11.94
CA GLN A 92 3.56 12.22 12.65
C GLN A 92 2.36 12.03 11.72
N PHE A 93 2.20 12.87 10.69
CA PHE A 93 1.11 12.73 9.73
C PHE A 93 1.21 11.44 8.92
N SER A 94 2.37 11.18 8.30
CA SER A 94 2.61 9.96 7.54
C SER A 94 2.52 8.69 8.39
N LYS A 95 2.85 8.77 9.69
CA LYS A 95 2.63 7.69 10.65
C LYS A 95 1.16 7.39 10.83
N THR A 96 0.28 8.40 10.90
CA THR A 96 -1.18 8.20 10.97
C THR A 96 -1.70 7.48 9.73
N VAL A 97 -1.26 7.88 8.54
CA VAL A 97 -1.64 7.22 7.28
C VAL A 97 -1.11 5.79 7.21
N ALA A 98 0.19 5.60 7.51
CA ALA A 98 0.82 4.28 7.57
C ALA A 98 0.09 3.37 8.56
N LYS A 99 -0.37 3.89 9.70
CA LYS A 99 -1.15 3.16 10.69
C LYS A 99 -2.39 2.50 10.08
N VAL A 100 -3.14 3.25 9.27
CA VAL A 100 -4.35 2.76 8.60
C VAL A 100 -4.00 1.66 7.59
N ILE A 101 -2.97 1.88 6.78
CA ILE A 101 -2.50 0.90 5.78
C ILE A 101 -2.05 -0.40 6.48
N LEU A 102 -1.19 -0.29 7.48
CA LEU A 102 -0.63 -1.42 8.21
C LEU A 102 -1.69 -2.18 8.99
N TYR A 103 -2.68 -1.47 9.56
CA TYR A 103 -3.83 -2.11 10.20
C TYR A 103 -4.65 -2.93 9.20
N SER A 104 -4.99 -2.34 8.05
CA SER A 104 -5.75 -3.04 7.00
C SER A 104 -4.97 -4.24 6.46
N LEU A 105 -3.68 -4.08 6.19
CA LEU A 105 -2.79 -5.17 5.76
C LEU A 105 -2.72 -6.28 6.82
N LYS A 106 -2.54 -5.92 8.10
CA LYS A 106 -2.51 -6.89 9.20
C LYS A 106 -3.81 -7.66 9.30
N LYS A 107 -4.95 -6.97 9.25
CA LYS A 107 -6.26 -7.62 9.32
C LYS A 107 -6.46 -8.62 8.17
N GLN A 108 -6.11 -8.25 6.93
CA GLN A 108 -6.20 -9.16 5.78
C GLN A 108 -5.25 -10.34 5.92
N THR A 109 -4.02 -10.09 6.35
CA THR A 109 -3.01 -11.14 6.45
C THR A 109 -3.29 -12.09 7.62
N ASP A 110 -3.69 -11.61 8.79
CA ASP A 110 -4.07 -12.45 9.93
C ASP A 110 -5.28 -13.35 9.58
N SER A 111 -6.23 -12.83 8.80
CA SER A 111 -7.38 -13.62 8.30
C SER A 111 -6.96 -14.72 7.32
N THR A 112 -5.89 -14.48 6.56
CA THR A 112 -5.30 -15.42 5.60
C THR A 112 -4.42 -16.45 6.32
N CYS A 113 -3.59 -16.01 7.26
CA CYS A 113 -2.58 -16.79 7.96
C CYS A 113 -3.08 -17.39 9.29
N LYS A 114 -4.37 -17.72 9.35
CA LYS A 114 -4.98 -18.27 10.56
C LYS A 114 -4.34 -19.63 10.91
N PRO A 115 -3.81 -19.82 12.14
CA PRO A 115 -3.21 -21.09 12.54
C PRO A 115 -4.19 -22.26 12.47
N GLY A 116 -3.68 -23.43 12.06
CA GLY A 116 -4.41 -24.71 12.13
C GLY A 116 -5.54 -24.91 11.12
N LYS A 117 -5.90 -23.91 10.30
CA LYS A 117 -6.95 -24.05 9.28
C LYS A 117 -6.70 -23.16 8.07
N ILE A 118 -6.86 -23.73 6.86
CA ILE A 118 -6.90 -22.95 5.62
C ILE A 118 -8.22 -22.19 5.56
N SER A 119 -8.17 -20.87 5.74
CA SER A 119 -9.32 -19.97 5.67
C SER A 119 -9.84 -19.81 4.24
N ARG A 120 -11.01 -19.18 4.09
CA ARG A 120 -11.54 -18.84 2.77
C ARG A 120 -10.59 -17.88 2.03
N GLN A 121 -10.08 -16.87 2.74
CA GLN A 121 -9.13 -15.89 2.22
C GLN A 121 -7.81 -16.56 1.77
N ALA A 122 -7.34 -17.56 2.53
CA ALA A 122 -6.20 -18.38 2.11
C ALA A 122 -6.45 -19.14 0.81
N ARG A 123 -7.64 -19.72 0.63
CA ARG A 123 -8.00 -20.39 -0.62
C ARG A 123 -8.10 -19.42 -1.79
N GLU A 124 -8.69 -18.25 -1.59
CA GLU A 124 -8.78 -17.20 -2.61
C GLU A 124 -7.38 -16.71 -3.02
N LEU A 125 -6.49 -16.46 -2.06
CA LEU A 125 -5.08 -16.11 -2.33
C LEU A 125 -4.37 -17.21 -3.13
N MET A 126 -4.53 -18.48 -2.73
CA MET A 126 -3.89 -19.59 -3.43
C MET A 126 -4.43 -19.80 -4.84
N ALA A 127 -5.74 -19.66 -5.03
CA ALA A 127 -6.36 -19.72 -6.35
C ALA A 127 -5.87 -18.57 -7.26
N ALA A 128 -5.53 -17.42 -6.68
CA ALA A 128 -4.97 -16.29 -7.40
C ALA A 128 -3.48 -16.48 -7.76
N GLY A 129 -2.76 -17.35 -7.03
CA GLY A 129 -1.30 -17.47 -7.09
C GLY A 129 -0.75 -17.74 -8.48
N GLY A 130 -1.30 -18.73 -9.20
CA GLY A 130 -0.78 -19.11 -10.52
C GLY A 130 -0.87 -17.99 -11.55
N CYS A 131 -1.95 -17.20 -11.52
CA CYS A 131 -2.09 -16.03 -12.38
C CYS A 131 -1.17 -14.89 -11.91
N ALA A 132 -1.19 -14.54 -10.63
CA ALA A 132 -0.40 -13.44 -10.09
C ALA A 132 1.11 -13.64 -10.30
N ASN A 133 1.59 -14.88 -10.19
CA ASN A 133 2.99 -15.24 -10.43
C ASN A 133 3.38 -15.11 -11.91
N LYS A 134 2.48 -15.47 -12.85
CA LYS A 134 2.71 -15.29 -14.29
C LYS A 134 2.63 -13.82 -14.71
N ALA A 135 1.66 -13.09 -14.17
CA ALA A 135 1.46 -11.66 -14.42
C ALA A 135 2.49 -10.77 -13.72
N ARG A 136 3.42 -11.36 -12.94
CA ARG A 136 4.35 -10.65 -12.05
C ARG A 136 5.07 -9.50 -12.75
N ASP A 137 5.65 -9.72 -13.92
CA ASP A 137 6.45 -8.69 -14.58
C ASP A 137 5.61 -7.50 -15.05
N GLY A 138 4.38 -7.73 -15.54
CA GLY A 138 3.47 -6.64 -15.86
C GLY A 138 2.99 -5.89 -14.63
N ILE A 139 2.69 -6.60 -13.53
CA ILE A 139 2.35 -5.99 -12.22
C ILE A 139 3.53 -5.15 -11.70
N GLN A 140 4.77 -5.62 -11.88
CA GLN A 140 5.97 -4.82 -11.57
C GLN A 140 6.04 -3.56 -12.45
N GLY A 141 5.68 -3.67 -13.73
CA GLY A 141 5.55 -2.53 -14.64
C GLY A 141 4.55 -1.50 -14.12
N CYS A 142 3.37 -1.93 -13.65
CA CYS A 142 2.37 -1.07 -13.04
C CYS A 142 2.90 -0.36 -11.79
N ASN A 143 3.60 -1.08 -10.91
CA ASN A 143 4.22 -0.50 -9.72
C ASN A 143 5.29 0.55 -10.07
N LYS A 144 6.14 0.26 -11.08
CA LYS A 144 7.17 1.21 -11.55
C LYS A 144 6.54 2.50 -12.08
N LYS A 145 5.47 2.40 -12.88
CA LYS A 145 4.72 3.57 -13.38
C LYS A 145 4.16 4.40 -12.21
N LEU A 146 3.56 3.76 -11.21
CA LEU A 146 3.05 4.46 -10.03
C LEU A 146 4.16 5.15 -9.23
N ILE A 147 5.30 4.47 -9.01
CA ILE A 147 6.47 5.05 -8.35
C ILE A 147 6.97 6.26 -9.13
N ASP A 148 7.10 6.14 -10.45
CA ASP A 148 7.55 7.23 -11.32
C ASP A 148 6.58 8.42 -11.24
N SER A 149 5.28 8.19 -11.26
CA SER A 149 4.29 9.25 -11.05
C SER A 149 4.48 9.95 -9.69
N LEU A 150 4.61 9.20 -8.60
CA LEU A 150 4.80 9.77 -7.25
C LEU A 150 6.11 10.56 -7.15
N LEU A 151 7.20 10.08 -7.76
CA LEU A 151 8.46 10.81 -7.82
C LEU A 151 8.35 12.07 -8.68
N GLY A 152 7.55 12.05 -9.73
CA GLY A 152 7.21 13.22 -10.53
C GLY A 152 6.49 14.29 -9.70
N VAL A 153 5.52 13.89 -8.88
CA VAL A 153 4.79 14.80 -7.98
C VAL A 153 5.72 15.50 -6.99
N LYS A 154 6.79 14.84 -6.51
CA LYS A 154 7.77 15.49 -5.63
C LYS A 154 8.45 16.71 -6.27
N SER A 155 8.53 16.72 -7.60
CA SER A 155 9.13 17.83 -8.36
C SER A 155 8.14 18.97 -8.62
N ALA A 156 6.85 18.79 -8.29
CA ALA A 156 5.83 19.83 -8.44
C ALA A 156 5.92 20.88 -7.31
N GLU A 157 5.28 22.04 -7.53
CA GLU A 157 5.13 23.08 -6.50
C GLU A 157 4.35 22.54 -5.30
N LEU A 158 4.75 22.93 -4.08
CA LEU A 158 4.20 22.42 -2.83
C LEU A 158 2.66 22.49 -2.77
N LYS A 159 2.09 23.61 -3.25
CA LYS A 159 0.64 23.85 -3.29
C LYS A 159 -0.12 22.85 -4.16
N ASP A 160 0.54 22.31 -5.19
CA ASP A 160 -0.04 21.35 -6.13
C ASP A 160 0.20 19.91 -5.70
N ARG A 161 1.17 19.66 -4.79
CA ARG A 161 1.53 18.30 -4.35
C ARG A 161 0.39 17.56 -3.70
N ILE A 162 -0.45 18.19 -2.86
CA ILE A 162 -1.62 17.52 -2.28
C ILE A 162 -2.58 17.09 -3.38
N TYR A 163 -2.96 18.03 -4.26
CA TYR A 163 -3.92 17.77 -5.33
C TYR A 163 -3.40 16.70 -6.29
N MET A 164 -2.15 16.81 -6.71
CA MET A 164 -1.51 15.83 -7.57
C MET A 164 -1.38 14.50 -6.83
N THR A 165 -0.88 14.44 -5.60
CA THR A 165 -0.74 13.20 -4.85
C THR A 165 -2.09 12.52 -4.66
N CYS A 166 -3.13 13.24 -4.30
CA CYS A 166 -4.46 12.67 -4.17
C CYS A 166 -5.05 12.24 -5.50
N TRP A 167 -4.88 13.03 -6.56
CA TRP A 167 -5.27 12.62 -7.90
C TRP A 167 -4.51 11.36 -8.36
N TYR A 168 -3.20 11.30 -8.16
CA TYR A 168 -2.38 10.14 -8.48
C TYR A 168 -2.76 8.94 -7.62
N ILE A 169 -2.93 9.10 -6.31
CA ILE A 169 -3.32 8.00 -5.46
C ILE A 169 -4.75 7.53 -5.78
N LEU A 170 -5.71 8.42 -6.07
CA LEU A 170 -7.09 8.05 -6.40
C LEU A 170 -7.24 7.58 -7.85
N VAL A 171 -6.94 8.45 -8.82
CA VAL A 171 -7.06 8.20 -10.25
C VAL A 171 -5.97 7.28 -10.77
N HIS A 172 -4.73 7.32 -10.25
CA HIS A 172 -3.79 6.23 -10.52
C HIS A 172 -3.97 5.02 -9.61
N SER A 173 -4.75 5.01 -8.54
CA SER A 173 -5.24 3.69 -8.05
C SER A 173 -6.18 3.07 -9.07
N ASN A 174 -7.01 3.86 -9.77
CA ASN A 174 -7.75 3.38 -10.93
C ASN A 174 -6.83 3.02 -12.11
N ALA A 175 -5.84 3.83 -12.46
CA ALA A 175 -4.90 3.49 -13.54
C ALA A 175 -4.00 2.30 -13.18
N TYR A 176 -3.65 2.13 -11.91
CA TYR A 176 -2.96 0.96 -11.38
C TYR A 176 -3.89 -0.25 -11.43
N ARG A 177 -5.17 -0.12 -11.05
CA ARG A 177 -6.18 -1.17 -11.21
C ARG A 177 -6.40 -1.55 -12.67
N ILE A 178 -6.51 -0.59 -13.57
CA ILE A 178 -6.61 -0.82 -15.02
C ILE A 178 -5.34 -1.52 -15.50
N CYS A 179 -4.16 -1.03 -15.12
CA CYS A 179 -2.90 -1.68 -15.48
C CYS A 179 -2.81 -3.12 -14.95
N LEU A 180 -3.24 -3.36 -13.70
CA LEU A 180 -3.33 -4.70 -13.12
C LEU A 180 -4.32 -5.57 -13.90
N ARG A 181 -5.49 -5.03 -14.22
CA ARG A 181 -6.54 -5.70 -15.00
C ARG A 181 -6.03 -6.07 -16.39
N ASP A 182 -5.59 -5.11 -17.18
CA ASP A 182 -5.05 -5.33 -18.52
C ASP A 182 -3.92 -6.37 -18.49
N THR A 183 -2.95 -6.20 -17.58
CA THR A 183 -1.85 -7.15 -17.41
C THR A 183 -2.35 -8.57 -17.12
N THR A 184 -3.34 -8.70 -16.25
CA THR A 184 -3.84 -10.02 -15.84
C THR A 184 -4.77 -10.63 -16.88
N GLU A 185 -5.60 -9.84 -17.56
CA GLU A 185 -6.44 -10.29 -18.68
C GLU A 185 -5.60 -10.77 -19.86
N ASP A 186 -4.47 -10.09 -20.15
CA ASP A 186 -3.52 -10.49 -21.20
C ASP A 186 -2.66 -11.71 -20.81
N THR A 187 -2.67 -12.12 -19.53
CA THR A 187 -1.83 -13.23 -19.04
C THR A 187 -2.55 -14.58 -19.19
N PRO A 188 -1.99 -15.56 -19.92
CA PRO A 188 -2.64 -16.86 -20.12
C PRO A 188 -2.93 -17.63 -18.83
N GLY A 189 -4.19 -18.04 -18.66
CA GLY A 189 -4.67 -18.80 -17.50
C GLY A 189 -5.10 -17.95 -16.31
N CYS A 190 -5.12 -16.63 -16.46
CA CYS A 190 -5.81 -15.74 -15.53
C CYS A 190 -7.32 -15.76 -15.78
N THR A 191 -8.10 -15.60 -14.71
CA THR A 191 -9.57 -15.55 -14.77
C THR A 191 -10.06 -14.22 -14.23
N ALA A 192 -11.24 -13.76 -14.66
CA ALA A 192 -11.86 -12.54 -14.15
C ALA A 192 -11.99 -12.54 -12.61
N HIS A 193 -12.22 -13.70 -11.99
CA HIS A 193 -12.25 -13.84 -10.54
C HIS A 193 -10.91 -13.49 -9.89
N THR A 194 -9.79 -13.91 -10.49
CA THR A 194 -8.45 -13.61 -9.96
C THR A 194 -8.12 -12.12 -10.07
N VAL A 195 -8.52 -11.49 -11.18
CA VAL A 195 -8.37 -10.05 -11.38
C VAL A 195 -9.15 -9.27 -10.33
N ASP A 196 -10.43 -9.61 -10.16
CA ASP A 196 -11.33 -8.99 -9.18
C ASP A 196 -10.80 -9.17 -7.74
N TRP A 197 -10.25 -10.34 -7.41
CA TRP A 197 -9.63 -10.57 -6.10
C TRP A 197 -8.43 -9.63 -5.87
N ALA A 198 -7.54 -9.48 -6.85
CA ALA A 198 -6.35 -8.62 -6.73
C ALA A 198 -6.76 -7.15 -6.56
N GLU A 199 -7.72 -6.66 -7.34
CA GLU A 199 -8.25 -5.31 -7.19
C GLU A 199 -8.88 -5.10 -5.81
N LYS A 200 -9.74 -6.03 -5.38
CA LYS A 200 -10.38 -5.97 -4.06
C LYS A 200 -9.35 -6.01 -2.94
N PHE A 201 -8.26 -6.75 -3.09
CA PHE A 201 -7.19 -6.77 -2.10
C PHE A 201 -6.52 -5.40 -1.97
N VAL A 202 -6.10 -4.80 -3.09
CA VAL A 202 -5.47 -3.47 -3.10
C VAL A 202 -6.42 -2.42 -2.50
N LEU A 203 -7.68 -2.43 -2.92
CA LEU A 203 -8.71 -1.53 -2.40
C LEU A 203 -8.93 -1.73 -0.89
N LYS A 204 -9.00 -2.97 -0.39
CA LYS A 204 -9.17 -3.23 1.05
C LYS A 204 -7.98 -2.74 1.88
N VAL A 205 -6.76 -2.82 1.35
CA VAL A 205 -5.55 -2.39 2.06
C VAL A 205 -5.39 -0.87 2.01
N MET A 206 -5.55 -0.28 0.82
CA MET A 206 -5.25 1.13 0.58
C MET A 206 -6.47 2.04 0.76
N GLY A 207 -7.68 1.58 0.46
CA GLY A 207 -8.87 2.42 0.33
C GLY A 207 -9.13 3.34 1.53
N SER A 208 -9.04 2.83 2.75
CA SER A 208 -9.22 3.66 3.96
C SER A 208 -8.12 4.72 4.14
N SER A 209 -6.89 4.44 3.73
CA SER A 209 -5.79 5.42 3.81
C SER A 209 -5.92 6.50 2.74
N ILE A 210 -6.36 6.13 1.54
CA ILE A 210 -6.66 7.07 0.46
C ILE A 210 -7.78 8.01 0.90
N SER A 211 -8.84 7.44 1.45
CA SER A 211 -10.00 8.18 1.99
C SER A 211 -9.59 9.17 3.07
N LEU A 212 -8.71 8.74 3.99
CA LEU A 212 -8.21 9.57 5.07
C LEU A 212 -7.43 10.78 4.54
N VAL A 213 -6.54 10.57 3.58
CA VAL A 213 -5.63 11.62 3.10
C VAL A 213 -6.31 12.55 2.11
N CYS A 214 -7.19 11.98 1.28
CA CYS A 214 -7.76 12.72 0.17
C CYS A 214 -9.14 13.30 0.45
N GLY A 215 -9.85 12.84 1.48
CA GLY A 215 -11.10 13.47 1.95
C GLY A 215 -12.07 13.77 0.80
N GLU A 216 -12.23 15.06 0.51
CA GLU A 216 -13.12 15.60 -0.54
C GLU A 216 -12.53 15.62 -1.96
N TYR A 217 -11.26 15.27 -2.12
CA TYR A 217 -10.67 15.07 -3.44
C TYR A 217 -11.17 13.72 -3.97
N PHE A 218 -12.07 13.75 -4.95
CA PHE A 218 -12.51 12.58 -5.71
C PHE A 218 -12.23 12.76 -7.21
N GLU A 219 -12.32 11.65 -7.94
CA GLU A 219 -11.95 11.52 -9.37
C GLU A 219 -12.61 12.57 -10.27
N GLU A 220 -13.83 13.00 -9.92
CA GLU A 220 -14.62 13.95 -10.71
C GLU A 220 -14.38 15.43 -10.37
N SER A 221 -13.53 15.75 -9.39
CA SER A 221 -13.31 17.16 -9.04
C SER A 221 -12.64 17.92 -10.20
N ASP A 222 -13.12 19.13 -10.51
CA ASP A 222 -12.55 19.94 -11.60
C ASP A 222 -11.08 20.32 -11.40
N LYS A 223 -10.62 20.28 -10.13
CA LYS A 223 -9.22 20.48 -9.76
C LYS A 223 -8.35 19.31 -10.21
N CYS A 224 -8.86 18.08 -10.14
CA CYS A 224 -8.17 16.86 -10.57
C CYS A 224 -7.96 16.82 -12.10
N ARG A 225 -8.99 17.12 -12.90
CA ARG A 225 -8.92 17.07 -14.38
C ARG A 225 -7.88 18.03 -14.97
N LYS A 226 -7.64 19.18 -14.35
CA LYS A 226 -6.69 20.20 -14.82
C LYS A 226 -5.22 19.84 -14.57
N LEU A 227 -4.95 18.76 -13.85
CA LEU A 227 -3.60 18.34 -13.45
C LEU A 227 -3.05 17.15 -14.26
N VAL A 228 -3.89 16.51 -15.09
CA VAL A 228 -3.55 15.32 -15.90
C VAL A 228 -2.31 15.53 -16.75
N ASP A 229 -2.21 16.68 -17.42
CA ASP A 229 -1.13 16.96 -18.37
C ASP A 229 0.08 17.65 -17.73
N LYS A 230 0.03 17.90 -16.41
CA LYS A 230 0.99 18.76 -15.70
C LYS A 230 1.97 18.03 -14.80
N THR A 231 1.87 16.71 -14.67
CA THR A 231 2.81 15.99 -13.82
C THR A 231 4.21 16.07 -14.39
N PRO A 232 5.17 16.58 -13.60
CA PRO A 232 6.55 16.62 -14.02
C PRO A 232 7.06 15.20 -14.26
N LYS A 233 7.92 15.02 -15.26
CA LYS A 233 8.80 13.85 -15.26
C LYS A 233 9.67 13.91 -13.99
N PRO A 234 9.94 12.78 -13.33
CA PRO A 234 10.82 12.76 -12.17
C PRO A 234 12.18 13.39 -12.52
N ASP A 235 12.56 14.45 -11.84
CA ASP A 235 13.92 14.99 -11.90
C ASP A 235 14.76 14.29 -10.83
N LEU A 236 15.34 13.15 -11.20
CA LEU A 236 16.08 12.29 -10.28
C LEU A 236 17.59 12.37 -10.57
N PRO A 237 18.45 12.42 -9.53
CA PRO A 237 19.89 12.29 -9.70
C PRO A 237 20.26 11.02 -10.48
N LYS A 238 21.36 11.05 -11.26
CA LYS A 238 21.82 9.91 -12.07
C LYS A 238 22.02 8.60 -11.27
N ASN A 239 22.36 8.72 -9.99
CA ASN A 239 22.58 7.60 -9.07
C ASN A 239 21.38 7.32 -8.15
N TYR A 240 20.20 7.88 -8.45
CA TYR A 240 19.01 7.66 -7.65
C TYR A 240 18.55 6.21 -7.75
N VAL A 241 18.48 5.54 -6.61
CA VAL A 241 17.95 4.17 -6.51
C VAL A 241 16.44 4.26 -6.35
N LYS A 242 15.71 3.86 -7.39
CA LYS A 242 14.25 3.83 -7.33
C LYS A 242 13.76 2.87 -6.23
N PRO A 243 12.75 3.27 -5.44
CA PRO A 243 12.05 2.40 -4.51
C PRO A 243 11.54 1.13 -5.17
N LYS A 244 11.43 0.04 -4.40
CA LYS A 244 10.87 -1.23 -4.88
C LYS A 244 9.36 -1.28 -4.71
N ASN A 245 8.82 -0.37 -3.91
CA ASN A 245 7.41 -0.29 -3.59
C ASN A 245 6.98 1.19 -3.47
N PHE A 246 5.72 1.48 -3.79
CA PHE A 246 5.20 2.85 -3.84
C PHE A 246 4.84 3.44 -2.47
N ILE A 247 4.76 2.63 -1.41
CA ILE A 247 4.31 3.07 -0.07
C ILE A 247 5.24 4.14 0.51
N LEU A 248 6.56 4.00 0.39
CA LEU A 248 7.48 5.01 0.92
C LEU A 248 7.43 6.33 0.15
N PRO A 249 7.53 6.36 -1.20
CA PRO A 249 7.29 7.57 -1.98
C PRO A 249 5.98 8.29 -1.64
N MET A 250 4.91 7.51 -1.47
CA MET A 250 3.59 8.00 -1.12
C MET A 250 3.59 8.68 0.25
N LEU A 251 4.17 8.03 1.27
CA LEU A 251 4.25 8.58 2.63
C LEU A 251 5.20 9.78 2.72
N GLU A 252 6.29 9.79 1.96
CA GLU A 252 7.20 10.94 1.89
C GLU A 252 6.51 12.17 1.26
N LEU A 253 5.65 11.97 0.27
CA LEU A 253 4.82 13.06 -0.28
C LEU A 253 3.88 13.64 0.78
N MET A 254 3.26 12.77 1.58
CA MET A 254 2.35 13.17 2.65
C MET A 254 3.04 14.00 3.74
N GLU A 255 4.34 13.80 3.99
CA GLU A 255 5.10 14.66 4.91
C GLU A 255 5.28 16.10 4.40
N THR A 256 5.06 16.33 3.11
CA THR A 256 5.11 17.69 2.52
C THR A 256 3.77 18.42 2.63
N PHE A 257 2.73 17.76 3.15
CA PHE A 257 1.43 18.40 3.27
C PHE A 257 1.49 19.36 4.47
N PRO A 258 1.01 20.62 4.33
CA PRO A 258 0.81 21.48 5.49
C PRO A 258 0.00 20.75 6.56
N ASP A 259 0.31 21.00 7.84
CA ASP A 259 -0.46 20.45 8.96
C ASP A 259 -1.94 20.78 8.75
N ILE A 260 -2.76 19.74 8.53
CA ILE A 260 -4.22 19.81 8.36
C ILE A 260 -4.89 19.65 9.73
#